data_AF-A0A838Q7M9-F1
#
_entry.id   AF-A0A838Q7M9-F1
#
_cell.length_a   1.000
_cell.length_b   1.000
_cell.length_c   1.000
_cell.angle_alpha   90.00
_cell.angle_beta   90.00
_cell.angle_gamma   90.00
#
_symmetry.space_group_name_H-M   'P 1'
#
loop_
_entity.id
_entity.type
_entity.pdbx_description
1 polymer ?
#
loop_
_entity_poly.entity_id
_entity_poly.type
_entity_poly.pdbx_seq_one_letter_code
_entity_poly.pdbx_strand_id
1 'polypeptide(L)' 'MNGLKQAGIEIDRKVLSDIAIHDAAAFGALAEKARAALSAV' A
#
# COMPACT_ATOMS: atom_id res chain seq x y z
N MET A 1 -5.42 1.12 -6.47
CA MET A 1 -3.99 1.48 -6.60
C MET A 1 -3.71 2.99 -6.64
N ASN A 2 -4.72 3.87 -6.57
CA ASN A 2 -4.45 5.32 -6.66
C ASN A 2 -3.49 5.83 -5.56
N GLY A 3 -3.70 5.42 -4.30
CA GLY A 3 -2.83 5.86 -3.20
C GLY A 3 -1.43 5.26 -3.17
N LEU A 4 -1.26 3.99 -3.51
CA LEU A 4 0.08 3.38 -3.63
C LEU A 4 0.87 4.04 -4.76
N LYS A 5 0.23 4.32 -5.90
CA LYS A 5 0.86 5.01 -7.02
C LYS A 5 1.23 6.45 -6.69
N GLN A 6 0.36 7.19 -6.00
CA GLN A 6 0.66 8.55 -5.51
C GLN A 6 1.76 8.56 -4.45
N ALA A 7 1.88 7.49 -3.65
CA ALA A 7 2.99 7.30 -2.72
C ALA A 7 4.31 6.89 -3.39
N GLY A 8 4.34 6.72 -4.72
CA GLY A 8 5.50 6.20 -5.46
C GLY A 8 5.81 4.73 -5.16
N ILE A 9 4.85 3.99 -4.62
CA ILE A 9 5.00 2.58 -4.27
C ILE A 9 4.53 1.73 -5.44
N GLU A 10 5.48 1.20 -6.20
CA GLU A 10 5.25 0.22 -7.25
C GLU A 10 5.33 -1.19 -6.66
N ILE A 11 4.16 -1.81 -6.46
CA ILE A 11 4.04 -3.17 -5.95
C ILE A 11 3.04 -3.96 -6.80
N ASP A 12 3.40 -5.20 -7.14
CA ASP A 12 2.50 -6.10 -7.87
C ASP A 12 1.30 -6.46 -6.99
N ARG A 13 0.11 -6.50 -7.59
CA ARG A 13 -1.13 -6.87 -6.90
C ARG A 13 -1.08 -8.23 -6.23
N LYS A 14 -0.38 -9.22 -6.81
CA LYS A 14 -0.22 -10.56 -6.24
C LYS A 14 0.61 -10.52 -4.97
N VAL A 15 1.70 -9.76 -4.99
CA VAL A 15 2.57 -9.57 -3.82
C VAL A 15 1.81 -8.79 -2.74
N LEU A 16 1.07 -7.74 -3.12
CA LEU A 16 0.23 -7.00 -2.17
C LEU A 16 -0.83 -7.89 -1.51
N SER A 17 -1.50 -8.75 -2.29
CA SER A 17 -2.47 -9.70 -1.76
C SER A 17 -1.83 -10.73 -0.85
N ASP A 18 -0.65 -11.24 -1.19
CA ASP A 18 0.08 -12.19 -0.37
C ASP A 18 0.50 -11.58 0.97
N ILE A 19 1.02 -10.34 0.95
CA ILE A 19 1.32 -9.56 2.16
C ILE A 19 0.06 -9.32 2.98
N ALA A 20 -1.07 -8.99 2.36
CA ALA A 20 -2.31 -8.76 3.09
C ALA A 20 -2.81 -10.01 3.84
N ILE A 21 -2.50 -11.21 3.34
CA ILE A 21 -2.92 -12.48 3.92
C ILE A 21 -1.93 -12.96 4.97
N HIS A 22 -0.62 -12.85 4.71
CA HIS A 22 0.43 -13.43 5.54
C HIS A 22 1.08 -12.45 6.51
N ASP A 23 1.04 -11.14 6.22
CA ASP A 23 1.69 -10.10 7.02
C ASP A 23 0.82 -8.83 7.13
N ALA A 24 -0.10 -8.88 8.09
CA ALA A 24 -1.00 -7.77 8.39
C ALA A 24 -0.25 -6.49 8.83
N ALA A 25 0.92 -6.63 9.46
CA ALA A 25 1.71 -5.48 9.92
C ALA A 25 2.32 -4.73 8.73
N ALA A 26 2.94 -5.45 7.80
CA ALA A 26 3.47 -4.88 6.56
C ALA A 26 2.36 -4.28 5.69
N PHE A 27 1.21 -4.96 5.58
CA PHE A 27 0.05 -4.43 4.86
C PHE A 27 -0.45 -3.11 5.45
N GLY A 28 -0.55 -3.03 6.79
CA GLY A 28 -0.94 -1.81 7.49
C GLY A 28 0.00 -0.64 7.21
N ALA A 29 1.32 -0.87 7.22
CA ALA A 29 2.30 0.16 6.90
C ALA A 29 2.19 0.66 5.44
N LEU A 30 1.93 -0.23 4.49
CA LEU A 30 1.69 0.11 3.09
C LEU A 30 0.39 0.92 2.92
N ALA A 31 -0.68 0.53 3.63
CA ALA A 31 -1.96 1.22 3.62
C ALA A 31 -1.86 2.64 4.19
N GLU A 32 -1.16 2.82 5.31
CA GLU A 32 -0.93 4.15 5.90
C GLU A 32 -0.10 5.05 4.98
N LYS A 33 0.96 4.52 4.35
CA LYS A 33 1.73 5.28 3.35
C LYS A 33 0.88 5.68 2.15
N ALA A 34 0.06 4.77 1.64
CA ALA A 34 -0.86 5.06 0.54
C ALA A 34 -1.92 6.11 0.93
N ARG A 35 -2.43 6.04 2.17
CA ARG A 35 -3.41 6.98 2.71
C ARG A 35 -2.81 8.37 2.89
N ALA A 36 -1.60 8.47 3.45
CA ALA A 36 -0.88 9.73 3.59
C ALA A 36 -0.65 10.41 2.24
N ALA A 37 -0.31 9.64 1.20
CA ALA A 37 -0.13 10.16 -0.15
C ALA A 37 -1.45 10.60 -0.82
N LEU A 38 -2.58 9.96 -0.50
CA LEU A 38 -3.91 10.38 -0.97
C LEU A 38 -4.40 11.67 -0.29
N SER A 39 -4.05 11.86 0.98
CA SER A 39 -4.44 13.05 1.75
C SER A 39 -3.50 14.26 1.56
N ALA A 40 -2.40 14.10 0.81
CA ALA A 40 -1.49 15.18 0.45
C ALA A 40 -1.98 15.99 -0.79
N VAL A 41 -3.23 15.80 -1.20
CA VAL A 41 -3.90 16.49 -2.32
C VAL A 41 -5.09 17.29 -1.81
#